data_AF-A0A0S8IB74-F1
#
_entry.id   AF-A0A0S8IB74-F1
#
_cell.length_a   1.000
_cell.length_b   1.000
_cell.length_c   1.000
_cell.angle_alpha   90.00
_cell.angle_beta   90.00
_cell.angle_gamma   90.00
#
_symmetry.space_group_name_H-M   'P 1'
#
loop_
_entity.id
_entity.type
_entity.pdbx_description
1 polymer ?
#
loop_
_entity_poly.entity_id
_entity_poly.type
_entity_poly.pdbx_seq_one_letter_code
_entity_poly.pdbx_strand_id
1 'polypeptide(L)'
;MTAKVIYNPYAARWNALRRKPEVEQTLQAAGIEYDLVQSETPDQIVDLAETAAREGFSPIIAAGGDGTFGEVVNGLHRADQEGVLGPLGILPLGTANDLPVNLKMPLDLTEAARAIAGGKTRRIDLGKANDWVFDNNSAVGLEPLVTIYNIQMVRLRGVIRYLVAALRAINQKPEWTMSLEWDDGRYEGPVSLVSVGNCPITGGIFHMAPGADPTDGLLTFVVGYASTRRRMLGLLPKVVRGTHIHDPAVQQYVGYYRSMTKTLIINADDYGRSPGVSAGIREAHLSGVVTTTTVMTNLPGAIEEVGRARDECPTLGLGVHLNLSTGPPCAPAEEVQSLLDSKDRFLDRDTILAAPDRVETVQVEMEFRAQIEAFLSTGASLDHLDSHNHIVALNLELWEIYIMLAEEYGCGVRPSFPSDVPGELLIAIYPPNALTFASQGAMDRLNSSEVCYPDHFLASFFGPGATLDNLLYRINNLEPGVSELMCHPGQVDDTLRTESGYVREREEELSILTHHSVLKAVEQSNIRLATYRDAWNPQARNS
;
A
#
# COMPACT_ATOMS: atom_id res chain seq x y z
N MET A 1 21.30 26.95 2.66
CA MET A 1 21.46 25.74 1.83
C MET A 1 21.59 26.23 0.41
N THR A 2 22.60 25.75 -0.32
CA THR A 2 22.85 26.13 -1.70
C THR A 2 21.90 25.36 -2.61
N ALA A 3 21.28 26.02 -3.59
CA ALA A 3 20.44 25.34 -4.57
C ALA A 3 21.31 24.58 -5.58
N LYS A 4 20.84 23.45 -6.12
CA LYS A 4 21.46 22.81 -7.29
C LYS A 4 20.58 23.05 -8.51
N VAL A 5 21.14 23.61 -9.58
CA VAL A 5 20.46 23.77 -10.86
C VAL A 5 20.88 22.62 -11.77
N ILE A 6 19.93 21.75 -12.11
CA ILE A 6 20.10 20.71 -13.13
C ILE A 6 19.62 21.28 -14.46
N TYR A 7 20.56 21.60 -15.34
CA TYR A 7 20.29 22.27 -16.61
C TYR A 7 20.37 21.30 -17.79
N ASN A 8 19.27 21.20 -18.53
CA ASN A 8 19.18 20.39 -19.74
C ASN A 8 19.39 21.24 -21.01
N PRO A 9 20.58 21.21 -21.66
CA PRO A 9 20.82 21.98 -22.88
C PRO A 9 20.02 21.46 -24.07
N TYR A 10 19.56 20.21 -24.02
CA TYR A 10 18.79 19.54 -25.07
C TYR A 10 17.30 19.95 -25.06
N ALA A 11 16.83 20.59 -23.98
CA ALA A 11 15.45 21.04 -23.87
C ALA A 11 15.06 21.97 -25.02
N ALA A 12 13.77 21.91 -25.40
CA ALA A 12 13.22 22.62 -26.56
C ALA A 12 14.04 22.44 -27.86
N ARG A 13 14.63 21.25 -28.08
CA ARG A 13 15.49 20.91 -29.24
C ARG A 13 16.72 21.81 -29.35
N TRP A 14 17.56 21.82 -28.33
CA TRP A 14 18.80 22.61 -28.29
C TRP A 14 18.61 24.13 -28.28
N ASN A 15 17.36 24.63 -28.30
CA ASN A 15 17.13 26.04 -28.08
C ASN A 15 17.49 26.43 -26.64
N ALA A 16 17.33 25.50 -25.68
CA ALA A 16 17.78 25.71 -24.31
C ALA A 16 19.28 26.00 -24.25
N LEU A 17 20.14 25.29 -25.00
CA LEU A 17 21.61 25.48 -25.03
C LEU A 17 22.04 26.96 -25.16
N ARG A 18 21.29 27.77 -25.91
CA ARG A 18 21.59 29.20 -26.10
C ARG A 18 21.07 30.11 -24.99
N ARG A 19 20.21 29.58 -24.11
CA ARG A 19 19.53 30.28 -23.00
C ARG A 19 20.21 30.07 -21.65
N LYS A 20 21.35 29.35 -21.57
CA LYS A 20 22.12 29.23 -20.32
C LYS A 20 22.46 30.60 -19.70
N PRO A 21 22.95 31.61 -20.47
CA PRO A 21 23.23 32.92 -19.89
C PRO A 21 21.99 33.61 -19.33
N GLU A 22 20.82 33.39 -19.96
CA GLU A 22 19.54 33.91 -19.49
C GLU A 22 19.15 33.28 -18.15
N VAL A 23 19.29 31.96 -18.00
CA VAL A 23 19.08 31.24 -16.73
C VAL A 23 19.99 31.77 -15.63
N GLU A 24 21.30 31.85 -15.90
CA GLU A 24 22.30 32.32 -14.93
C GLU A 24 22.03 33.77 -14.50
N GLN A 25 21.78 34.67 -15.46
CA GLN A 25 21.46 36.07 -15.20
C GLN A 25 20.20 36.20 -14.34
N THR A 26 19.20 35.37 -14.62
CA THR A 26 17.92 35.45 -13.93
C THR A 26 18.01 34.96 -12.48
N LEU A 27 18.73 33.85 -12.24
CA LEU A 27 19.00 33.35 -10.89
C LEU A 27 19.83 34.34 -10.07
N GLN A 28 20.85 34.95 -10.69
CA GLN A 28 21.67 35.98 -10.06
C GLN A 28 20.85 37.23 -9.72
N ALA A 29 19.99 37.69 -10.64
CA ALA A 29 19.10 38.83 -10.41
C ALA A 29 18.08 38.56 -9.29
N ALA A 30 17.68 37.30 -9.10
CA ALA A 30 16.82 36.87 -8.00
C ALA A 30 17.57 36.66 -6.67
N GLY A 31 18.90 36.78 -6.65
CA GLY A 31 19.71 36.61 -5.44
C GLY A 31 19.82 35.17 -4.95
N ILE A 32 19.64 34.18 -5.84
CA ILE A 32 19.74 32.76 -5.48
C ILE A 32 21.21 32.34 -5.48
N GLU A 33 21.67 31.75 -4.38
CA GLU A 33 22.95 31.06 -4.32
C GLU A 33 22.78 29.64 -4.89
N TYR A 34 23.50 29.32 -5.97
CA TYR A 34 23.35 28.05 -6.66
C TYR A 34 24.67 27.47 -7.16
N ASP A 35 24.70 26.15 -7.26
CA ASP A 35 25.63 25.40 -8.09
C ASP A 35 24.89 24.89 -9.34
N LEU A 36 25.47 25.05 -10.53
CA LEU A 36 24.85 24.67 -11.80
C LEU A 36 25.62 23.54 -12.44
N VAL A 37 24.91 22.43 -12.66
CA VAL A 37 25.41 21.31 -13.46
C VAL A 37 24.62 21.20 -14.76
N GLN A 38 25.36 21.04 -15.86
CA GLN A 38 24.80 20.88 -17.18
C GLN A 38 24.91 19.42 -17.59
N SER A 39 23.80 18.85 -18.06
CA SER A 39 23.79 17.50 -18.61
C SER A 39 24.63 17.43 -19.90
N GLU A 40 25.54 16.47 -19.99
CA GLU A 40 26.30 16.19 -21.21
C GLU A 40 25.53 15.28 -22.15
N THR A 41 24.64 14.44 -21.63
CA THR A 41 23.73 13.59 -22.40
C THR A 41 22.31 13.64 -21.81
N PRO A 42 21.25 13.29 -22.58
CA PRO A 42 19.89 13.33 -22.05
C PRO A 42 19.64 12.39 -20.85
N ASP A 43 20.36 11.27 -20.77
CA ASP A 43 20.20 10.20 -19.78
C ASP A 43 20.83 10.50 -18.41
N GLN A 44 21.63 11.56 -18.27
CA GLN A 44 22.34 11.89 -17.03
C GLN A 44 21.49 12.62 -15.98
N ILE A 45 20.31 13.14 -16.35
CA ILE A 45 19.57 14.09 -15.49
C ILE A 45 19.12 13.44 -14.18
N VAL A 46 18.70 12.18 -14.24
CA VAL A 46 18.28 11.40 -13.06
C VAL A 46 19.44 11.25 -12.07
N ASP A 47 20.60 10.80 -12.55
CA ASP A 47 21.77 10.54 -11.71
C ASP A 47 22.35 11.83 -11.11
N LEU A 48 22.32 12.93 -11.87
CA LEU A 48 22.73 14.25 -11.40
C LEU A 48 21.82 14.78 -10.28
N ALA A 49 20.50 14.60 -10.42
CA ALA A 49 19.54 14.99 -9.40
C ALA A 49 19.64 14.14 -8.14
N GLU A 50 19.81 12.81 -8.29
CA GLU A 50 20.04 11.90 -7.17
C GLU A 50 21.28 12.29 -6.39
N THR A 51 22.41 12.48 -7.08
CA THR A 51 23.68 12.86 -6.46
C THR A 51 23.54 14.18 -5.69
N ALA A 52 22.94 15.19 -6.31
CA ALA A 52 22.74 16.49 -5.68
C ALA A 52 21.85 16.42 -4.43
N ALA A 53 20.80 15.60 -4.46
CA ALA A 53 19.95 15.38 -3.28
C ALA A 53 20.72 14.70 -2.15
N ARG A 54 21.49 13.64 -2.45
CA ARG A 54 22.33 12.94 -1.46
C ARG A 54 23.44 13.83 -0.88
N GLU A 55 23.94 14.79 -1.65
CA GLU A 55 24.90 15.81 -1.20
C GLU A 55 24.26 16.93 -0.35
N GLY A 56 22.94 16.93 -0.17
CA GLY A 56 22.22 17.87 0.69
C GLY A 56 21.88 19.21 0.05
N PHE A 57 21.91 19.31 -1.29
CA PHE A 57 21.47 20.53 -1.98
C PHE A 57 19.96 20.72 -1.84
N SER A 58 19.53 21.96 -1.63
CA SER A 58 18.10 22.29 -1.49
C SER A 58 17.84 23.78 -1.76
N PRO A 59 16.90 24.15 -2.65
CA PRO A 59 16.12 23.25 -3.52
C PRO A 59 16.96 22.66 -4.66
N ILE A 60 16.48 21.56 -5.25
CA ILE A 60 16.92 21.13 -6.57
C ILE A 60 16.07 21.85 -7.61
N ILE A 61 16.70 22.56 -8.55
CA ILE A 61 16.04 23.39 -9.56
C ILE A 61 16.19 22.71 -10.92
N ALA A 62 15.06 22.27 -11.50
CA ALA A 62 15.02 21.71 -12.84
C ALA A 62 14.88 22.82 -13.90
N ALA A 63 15.93 23.04 -14.69
CA ALA A 63 15.94 24.00 -15.79
C ALA A 63 15.83 23.29 -17.14
N GLY A 64 14.59 23.16 -17.63
CA GLY A 64 14.28 22.33 -18.79
C GLY A 64 12.80 22.36 -19.17
N GLY A 65 12.33 21.30 -19.84
CA GLY A 65 10.90 21.08 -20.10
C GLY A 65 10.36 19.88 -19.32
N ASP A 66 9.18 19.42 -19.68
CA ASP A 66 8.45 18.35 -18.96
C ASP A 66 9.30 17.09 -18.70
N GLY A 67 10.05 16.62 -19.70
CA GLY A 67 10.94 15.47 -19.52
C GLY A 67 12.05 15.71 -18.48
N THR A 68 12.58 16.93 -18.40
CA THR A 68 13.60 17.30 -17.39
C THR A 68 12.99 17.36 -15.98
N PHE A 69 11.74 17.81 -15.86
CA PHE A 69 11.05 17.83 -14.56
C PHE A 69 10.86 16.39 -14.06
N GLY A 70 10.33 15.51 -14.93
CA GLY A 70 10.16 14.10 -14.61
C GLY A 70 11.48 13.38 -14.26
N GLU A 71 12.55 13.62 -15.01
CA GLU A 71 13.86 13.02 -14.73
C GLU A 71 14.45 13.51 -13.39
N VAL A 72 14.33 14.80 -13.08
CA VAL A 72 14.78 15.34 -11.79
C VAL A 72 13.95 14.74 -10.64
N VAL A 73 12.62 14.66 -10.78
CA VAL A 73 11.74 14.02 -9.79
C VAL A 73 12.12 12.57 -9.55
N ASN A 74 12.44 11.80 -10.60
CA ASN A 74 12.91 10.43 -10.45
C ASN A 74 14.28 10.36 -9.75
N GLY A 75 15.19 11.29 -10.00
CA GLY A 75 16.47 11.36 -9.29
C GLY A 75 16.30 11.65 -7.80
N LEU A 76 15.40 12.58 -7.46
CA LEU A 76 15.01 12.83 -6.07
C LEU A 76 14.41 11.58 -5.41
N HIS A 77 13.52 10.87 -6.11
CA HIS A 77 12.90 9.64 -5.61
C HIS A 77 13.89 8.49 -5.40
N ARG A 78 14.95 8.42 -6.22
CA ARG A 78 16.03 7.45 -5.99
C ARG A 78 16.89 7.79 -4.77
N ALA A 79 17.08 9.08 -4.50
CA ALA A 79 17.83 9.53 -3.34
C ALA A 79 17.12 9.17 -2.03
N ASP A 80 15.79 9.30 -2.03
CA ASP A 80 14.92 8.97 -0.90
C ASP A 80 13.60 8.35 -1.40
N GLN A 81 13.40 7.06 -1.11
CA GLN A 81 12.18 6.34 -1.49
C GLN A 81 11.06 6.49 -0.46
N GLU A 82 11.39 6.95 0.76
CA GLU A 82 10.48 6.98 1.90
C GLU A 82 10.31 8.43 2.39
N GLY A 83 9.26 9.10 1.91
CA GLY A 83 8.84 10.40 2.42
C GLY A 83 8.79 11.51 1.38
N VAL A 84 9.00 12.74 1.84
CA VAL A 84 8.85 13.95 1.02
C VAL A 84 10.18 14.34 0.40
N LEU A 85 10.28 14.26 -0.93
CA LEU A 85 11.49 14.39 -1.77
C LEU A 85 12.24 15.75 -1.76
N GLY A 86 11.92 16.64 -0.81
CA GLY A 86 12.44 18.00 -0.75
C GLY A 86 11.85 18.95 -1.80
N PRO A 87 12.15 20.25 -1.73
CA PRO A 87 11.57 21.25 -2.62
C PRO A 87 12.19 21.21 -4.03
N LEU A 88 11.33 21.07 -5.04
CA LEU A 88 11.66 21.22 -6.46
C LEU A 88 11.41 22.66 -6.94
N GLY A 89 12.44 23.30 -7.47
CA GLY A 89 12.31 24.54 -8.24
C GLY A 89 12.17 24.26 -9.74
N ILE A 90 11.39 25.06 -10.46
CA ILE A 90 11.17 24.88 -11.91
C ILE A 90 11.54 26.14 -12.67
N LEU A 91 12.44 26.01 -13.63
CA LEU A 91 12.73 27.03 -14.65
C LEU A 91 12.24 26.54 -16.02
N PRO A 92 11.07 27.01 -16.50
CA PRO A 92 10.41 26.49 -17.68
C PRO A 92 11.09 26.93 -18.98
N LEU A 93 11.90 26.05 -19.55
CA LEU A 93 12.56 26.20 -20.85
C LEU A 93 11.88 25.39 -21.96
N GLY A 94 10.91 24.53 -21.60
CA GLY A 94 10.15 23.69 -22.51
C GLY A 94 9.06 24.44 -23.30
N THR A 95 8.34 23.69 -24.15
CA THR A 95 7.27 24.25 -25.00
C THR A 95 5.88 24.12 -24.37
N ALA A 96 5.59 23.00 -23.70
CA ALA A 96 4.31 22.78 -23.02
C ALA A 96 4.39 23.23 -21.56
N ASN A 97 5.36 22.73 -20.79
CA ASN A 97 5.56 23.07 -19.38
C ASN A 97 4.30 22.75 -18.56
N ASP A 98 3.81 21.52 -18.71
CA ASP A 98 2.54 21.04 -18.20
C ASP A 98 2.44 21.20 -16.68
N LEU A 99 3.48 20.81 -15.95
CA LEU A 99 3.48 20.95 -14.50
C LEU A 99 3.35 22.43 -14.07
N PRO A 100 4.18 23.38 -14.52
CA PRO A 100 3.94 24.81 -14.28
C PRO A 100 2.55 25.31 -14.68
N VAL A 101 2.00 24.86 -15.80
CA VAL A 101 0.65 25.25 -16.26
C VAL A 101 -0.42 24.76 -15.29
N ASN A 102 -0.42 23.48 -14.94
CA ASN A 102 -1.38 22.88 -14.00
C ASN A 102 -1.28 23.53 -12.62
N LEU A 103 -0.06 23.79 -12.18
CA LEU A 103 0.26 24.39 -10.90
C LEU A 103 0.08 25.91 -10.88
N LYS A 104 -0.28 26.55 -12.00
CA LYS A 104 -0.40 28.01 -12.13
C LYS A 104 0.87 28.76 -11.72
N MET A 105 2.03 28.17 -12.01
CA MET A 105 3.34 28.76 -11.77
C MET A 105 3.71 29.73 -12.90
N PRO A 106 4.62 30.69 -12.64
CA PRO A 106 5.09 31.58 -13.69
C PRO A 106 5.81 30.82 -14.81
N LEU A 107 5.46 31.15 -16.06
CA LEU A 107 6.12 30.61 -17.25
C LEU A 107 7.28 31.48 -17.74
N ASP A 108 7.36 32.73 -17.27
CA ASP A 108 8.50 33.60 -17.51
C ASP A 108 9.64 33.23 -16.55
N LEU A 109 10.88 33.18 -17.06
CA LEU A 109 12.03 32.77 -16.25
C LEU A 109 12.29 33.73 -15.08
N THR A 110 12.09 35.03 -15.28
CA THR A 110 12.33 36.05 -14.24
C THR A 110 11.36 35.89 -13.09
N GLU A 111 10.08 35.72 -13.41
CA GLU A 111 9.06 35.50 -12.39
C GLU A 111 9.22 34.12 -11.72
N ALA A 112 9.64 33.08 -12.47
CA ALA A 112 9.91 31.76 -11.91
C ALA A 112 11.09 31.80 -10.92
N ALA A 113 12.20 32.47 -11.25
CA ALA A 113 13.33 32.63 -10.34
C ALA A 113 12.96 33.44 -9.09
N ARG A 114 12.16 34.50 -9.23
CA ARG A 114 11.64 35.25 -8.07
C ARG A 114 10.75 34.36 -7.18
N ALA A 115 9.93 33.50 -7.77
CA ALA A 115 9.10 32.56 -7.02
C ALA A 115 9.96 31.56 -6.23
N ILE A 116 11.02 31.03 -6.85
CA ILE A 116 11.99 30.14 -6.19
C ILE A 116 12.68 30.87 -5.03
N ALA A 117 13.18 32.09 -5.25
CA ALA A 117 13.82 32.92 -4.22
C ALA A 117 12.87 33.24 -3.06
N GLY A 118 11.56 33.33 -3.33
CA GLY A 118 10.53 33.53 -2.32
C GLY A 118 10.31 32.33 -1.38
N GLY A 119 10.80 31.14 -1.74
CA GLY A 119 10.83 29.96 -0.86
C GLY A 119 9.47 29.39 -0.46
N LYS A 120 8.37 29.78 -1.14
CA LYS A 120 7.04 29.25 -0.85
C LYS A 120 6.86 27.90 -1.51
N THR A 121 6.63 26.88 -0.69
CA THR A 121 6.47 25.48 -1.13
C THR A 121 5.05 24.99 -0.89
N ARG A 122 4.62 24.01 -1.69
CA ARG A 122 3.47 23.15 -1.40
C ARG A 122 3.83 21.72 -1.73
N ARG A 123 3.15 20.77 -1.09
CA ARG A 123 3.25 19.36 -1.44
C ARG A 123 2.38 19.07 -2.65
N ILE A 124 2.85 18.15 -3.49
CA ILE A 124 2.07 17.52 -4.54
C ILE A 124 2.37 16.02 -4.49
N ASP A 125 1.38 15.23 -4.86
CA ASP A 125 1.50 13.79 -4.98
C ASP A 125 2.27 13.44 -6.25
N LEU A 126 2.84 12.24 -6.29
CA LEU A 126 3.49 11.66 -7.46
C LEU A 126 2.80 10.35 -7.80
N GLY A 127 2.49 10.15 -9.08
CA GLY A 127 2.04 8.85 -9.55
C GLY A 127 3.23 7.89 -9.70
N LYS A 128 3.00 6.60 -9.47
CA LYS A 128 4.02 5.55 -9.67
C LYS A 128 3.55 4.57 -10.74
N ALA A 129 4.42 4.30 -11.71
CA ALA A 129 4.22 3.31 -12.76
C ALA A 129 5.45 2.40 -12.81
N ASN A 130 5.31 1.16 -12.32
CA ASN A 130 6.44 0.25 -12.08
C ASN A 130 7.48 0.93 -11.16
N ASP A 131 8.75 0.95 -11.57
CA ASP A 131 9.86 1.56 -10.82
C ASP A 131 10.02 3.07 -11.07
N TRP A 132 9.13 3.68 -11.87
CA TRP A 132 9.21 5.09 -12.24
C TRP A 132 8.10 5.90 -11.58
N VAL A 133 8.42 7.11 -11.15
CA VAL A 133 7.44 8.09 -10.69
C VAL A 133 7.17 9.13 -11.78
N PHE A 134 5.97 9.70 -11.79
CA PHE A 134 5.57 10.77 -12.71
C PHE A 134 4.87 11.90 -11.95
N ASP A 135 5.14 13.13 -12.37
CA ASP A 135 4.61 14.37 -11.79
C ASP A 135 3.26 14.79 -12.39
N ASN A 136 3.08 14.57 -13.71
CA ASN A 136 1.92 15.05 -14.45
C ASN A 136 0.94 13.94 -14.80
N ASN A 137 1.35 13.00 -15.67
CA ASN A 137 0.50 11.91 -16.12
C ASN A 137 1.30 10.74 -16.73
N SER A 138 0.63 9.60 -16.85
CA SER A 138 1.04 8.43 -17.63
C SER A 138 -0.09 8.03 -18.56
N ALA A 139 0.22 7.45 -19.72
CA ALA A 139 -0.80 7.17 -20.73
C ALA A 139 -0.48 5.98 -21.62
N VAL A 140 -1.54 5.37 -22.15
CA VAL A 140 -1.47 4.27 -23.13
C VAL A 140 -2.39 4.55 -24.32
N GLY A 141 -2.04 4.04 -25.48
CA GLY A 141 -2.84 4.15 -26.70
C GLY A 141 -2.49 5.39 -27.53
N LEU A 142 -3.50 6.19 -27.92
CA LEU A 142 -3.30 7.32 -28.82
C LEU A 142 -2.34 8.38 -28.26
N GLU A 143 -2.34 8.62 -26.95
CA GLU A 143 -1.55 9.71 -26.35
C GLU A 143 -0.03 9.52 -26.52
N PRO A 144 0.58 8.37 -26.18
CA PRO A 144 1.98 8.10 -26.53
C PRO A 144 2.28 8.19 -28.04
N LEU A 145 1.36 7.78 -28.91
CA LEU A 145 1.53 7.93 -30.36
C LEU A 145 1.58 9.41 -30.78
N VAL A 146 0.79 10.27 -30.14
CA VAL A 146 0.88 11.73 -30.32
C VAL A 146 2.26 12.23 -29.93
N THR A 147 2.80 11.76 -28.80
CA THR A 147 4.15 12.13 -28.35
C THR A 147 5.23 11.70 -29.33
N ILE A 148 5.17 10.45 -29.85
CA ILE A 148 6.09 9.95 -30.88
C ILE A 148 6.05 10.83 -32.13
N TYR A 149 4.85 11.13 -32.64
CA TYR A 149 4.72 12.01 -33.80
C TYR A 149 5.16 13.43 -33.54
N ASN A 150 4.89 13.95 -32.34
CA ASN A 150 5.34 15.26 -31.94
C ASN A 150 6.87 15.32 -32.05
N ILE A 151 7.61 14.38 -31.46
CA ILE A 151 9.08 14.30 -31.49
C ILE A 151 9.62 14.34 -32.92
N GLN A 152 8.99 13.61 -33.85
CA GLN A 152 9.39 13.55 -35.26
C GLN A 152 9.16 14.86 -36.05
N MET A 153 8.29 15.77 -35.61
CA MET A 153 7.92 16.97 -36.38
C MET A 153 8.84 18.16 -36.18
N VAL A 154 9.83 18.35 -37.07
CA VAL A 154 10.85 19.42 -36.91
C VAL A 154 10.44 20.83 -37.37
N ARG A 155 9.45 20.94 -38.26
CA ARG A 155 9.11 22.22 -38.93
C ARG A 155 8.03 23.05 -38.23
N LEU A 156 7.28 22.47 -37.30
CA LEU A 156 6.20 23.15 -36.56
C LEU A 156 6.66 23.46 -35.13
N ARG A 157 6.16 24.56 -34.56
CA ARG A 157 6.50 25.02 -33.20
C ARG A 157 5.22 25.27 -32.40
N GLY A 158 5.37 25.27 -31.07
CA GLY A 158 4.29 25.57 -30.13
C GLY A 158 3.13 24.57 -30.17
N VAL A 159 1.98 25.01 -29.66
CA VAL A 159 0.75 24.22 -29.49
C VAL A 159 0.25 23.60 -30.81
N ILE A 160 0.41 24.29 -31.94
CA ILE A 160 -0.01 23.80 -33.26
C ILE A 160 0.65 22.45 -33.62
N ARG A 161 1.91 22.24 -33.18
CA ARG A 161 2.62 20.97 -33.39
C ARG A 161 1.90 19.80 -32.72
N TYR A 162 1.41 19.99 -31.49
CA TYR A 162 0.69 18.96 -30.76
C TYR A 162 -0.66 18.64 -31.43
N LEU A 163 -1.37 19.66 -31.92
CA LEU A 163 -2.61 19.46 -32.69
C LEU A 163 -2.37 18.64 -33.96
N VAL A 164 -1.31 18.94 -34.72
CA VAL A 164 -0.97 18.17 -35.93
C VAL A 164 -0.55 16.73 -35.59
N ALA A 165 0.17 16.53 -34.49
CA ALA A 165 0.51 15.20 -33.99
C ALA A 165 -0.74 14.38 -33.61
N ALA A 166 -1.70 15.00 -32.92
CA ALA A 166 -2.99 14.40 -32.60
C ALA A 166 -3.75 13.97 -33.86
N LEU A 167 -3.84 14.85 -34.86
CA LEU A 167 -4.49 14.52 -36.14
C LEU A 167 -3.84 13.33 -36.86
N ARG A 168 -2.50 13.22 -36.82
CA ARG A 168 -1.77 12.09 -37.42
C ARG A 168 -1.99 10.79 -36.65
N ALA A 169 -1.94 10.82 -35.32
CA ALA A 169 -2.22 9.67 -34.47
C ALA A 169 -3.63 9.12 -34.72
N ILE A 170 -4.64 9.98 -34.74
CA ILE A 170 -6.03 9.62 -35.05
C ILE A 170 -6.14 8.96 -36.43
N ASN A 171 -5.36 9.40 -37.42
CA ASN A 171 -5.41 8.83 -38.75
C ASN A 171 -4.79 7.42 -38.84
N GLN A 172 -3.97 6.99 -37.88
CA GLN A 172 -3.47 5.62 -37.84
C GLN A 172 -4.55 4.59 -37.47
N LYS A 173 -5.64 5.03 -36.82
CA LYS A 173 -6.73 4.16 -36.34
C LYS A 173 -6.23 2.96 -35.52
N PRO A 174 -5.43 3.18 -34.47
CA PRO A 174 -5.02 2.08 -33.63
C PRO A 174 -6.21 1.53 -32.84
N GLU A 175 -6.28 0.21 -32.75
CA GLU A 175 -7.32 -0.52 -32.03
C GLU A 175 -6.62 -1.36 -30.97
N TRP A 176 -6.88 -1.06 -29.71
CA TRP A 176 -6.39 -1.82 -28.57
C TRP A 176 -7.56 -2.37 -27.78
N THR A 177 -7.35 -3.53 -27.17
CA THR A 177 -8.21 -4.05 -26.11
C THR A 177 -7.39 -4.00 -24.83
N MET A 178 -7.96 -3.44 -23.78
CA MET A 178 -7.28 -3.30 -22.49
C MET A 178 -8.17 -3.83 -21.38
N SER A 179 -7.53 -4.41 -20.37
CA SER A 179 -8.10 -4.64 -19.04
C SER A 179 -7.51 -3.59 -18.10
N LEU A 180 -8.39 -2.85 -17.42
CA LEU A 180 -8.07 -1.79 -16.47
C LEU A 180 -8.81 -2.11 -15.17
N GLU A 181 -8.18 -1.86 -14.03
CA GLU A 181 -8.74 -2.14 -12.71
C GLU A 181 -8.26 -1.08 -11.72
N TRP A 182 -9.14 -0.66 -10.81
CA TRP A 182 -8.90 0.35 -9.77
C TRP A 182 -9.80 0.03 -8.56
N ASP A 183 -9.64 0.77 -7.45
CA ASP A 183 -10.20 0.45 -6.12
C ASP A 183 -11.66 -0.06 -6.11
N ASP A 184 -12.54 0.54 -6.90
CA ASP A 184 -13.97 0.21 -6.91
C ASP A 184 -14.49 -0.24 -8.29
N GLY A 185 -13.61 -0.58 -9.24
CA GLY A 185 -14.05 -0.88 -10.59
C GLY A 185 -13.05 -1.52 -11.53
N ARG A 186 -13.60 -2.04 -12.62
CA ARG A 186 -12.84 -2.64 -13.71
C ARG A 186 -13.44 -2.27 -15.06
N TYR A 187 -12.59 -2.22 -16.06
CA TYR A 187 -12.95 -2.05 -17.45
C TYR A 187 -12.21 -3.09 -18.30
N GLU A 188 -12.95 -3.91 -19.04
CA GLU A 188 -12.37 -4.80 -20.04
C GLU A 188 -13.03 -4.51 -21.38
N GLY A 189 -12.24 -4.08 -22.37
CA GLY A 189 -12.82 -3.74 -23.65
C GLY A 189 -11.90 -2.94 -24.58
N PRO A 190 -12.45 -2.54 -25.74
CA PRO A 190 -11.70 -1.79 -26.72
C PRO A 190 -11.49 -0.35 -26.26
N VAL A 191 -10.26 0.14 -26.36
CA VAL A 191 -9.91 1.53 -26.03
C VAL A 191 -9.18 2.19 -27.18
N SER A 192 -9.38 3.50 -27.30
CA SER A 192 -8.59 4.36 -28.17
C SER A 192 -7.47 5.04 -27.38
N LEU A 193 -7.71 5.36 -26.11
CA LEU A 193 -6.69 5.86 -25.20
C LEU A 193 -7.09 5.62 -23.74
N VAL A 194 -6.07 5.53 -22.90
CA VAL A 194 -6.18 5.61 -21.45
C VAL A 194 -5.18 6.67 -20.99
N SER A 195 -5.65 7.66 -20.25
CA SER A 195 -4.80 8.67 -19.62
C SER A 195 -4.97 8.58 -18.11
N VAL A 196 -3.87 8.47 -17.38
CA VAL A 196 -3.82 8.42 -15.91
C VAL A 196 -3.15 9.71 -15.45
N GLY A 197 -3.96 10.67 -15.03
CA GLY A 197 -3.52 12.00 -14.64
C GLY A 197 -3.35 12.14 -13.14
N ASN A 198 -2.19 12.62 -12.73
CA ASN A 198 -1.97 13.29 -11.45
C ASN A 198 -2.36 14.79 -11.56
N CYS A 199 -2.23 15.35 -12.76
CA CYS A 199 -2.61 16.73 -13.09
C CYS A 199 -3.62 16.80 -14.27
N PRO A 200 -4.43 17.87 -14.37
CA PRO A 200 -5.49 17.96 -15.39
C PRO A 200 -5.06 18.05 -16.86
N ILE A 201 -3.97 18.76 -17.13
CA ILE A 201 -3.56 19.18 -18.48
C ILE A 201 -2.29 18.46 -18.91
N THR A 202 -2.27 18.03 -20.17
CA THR A 202 -1.10 17.46 -20.84
C THR A 202 -0.91 18.12 -22.21
N GLY A 203 0.34 18.28 -22.65
CA GLY A 203 0.67 18.90 -23.94
C GLY A 203 0.23 20.37 -24.04
N GLY A 204 0.15 21.06 -22.90
CA GLY A 204 -0.10 22.48 -22.71
C GLY A 204 -1.57 22.92 -22.82
N ILE A 205 -2.40 22.18 -23.55
CA ILE A 205 -3.81 22.58 -23.81
C ILE A 205 -4.82 21.44 -23.76
N PHE A 206 -4.39 20.18 -23.65
CA PHE A 206 -5.32 19.06 -23.64
C PHE A 206 -5.65 18.75 -22.19
N HIS A 207 -6.89 19.02 -21.80
CA HIS A 207 -7.39 18.58 -20.50
C HIS A 207 -7.66 17.09 -20.60
N MET A 208 -6.63 16.26 -20.43
CA MET A 208 -6.72 14.80 -20.58
C MET A 208 -7.40 14.16 -19.37
N ALA A 209 -7.21 14.73 -18.18
CA ALA A 209 -7.80 14.26 -16.93
C ALA A 209 -8.41 15.44 -16.13
N PRO A 210 -9.48 16.10 -16.62
CA PRO A 210 -9.95 17.37 -16.08
C PRO A 210 -10.26 17.40 -14.58
N GLY A 211 -10.55 16.25 -13.96
CA GLY A 211 -10.82 16.11 -12.53
C GLY A 211 -9.62 15.78 -11.66
N ALA A 212 -8.41 15.65 -12.21
CA ALA A 212 -7.21 15.33 -11.44
C ALA A 212 -6.83 16.48 -10.48
N ASP A 213 -6.52 16.14 -9.23
CA ASP A 213 -5.96 17.06 -8.25
C ASP A 213 -4.65 16.45 -7.71
N PRO A 214 -3.48 17.07 -7.93
CA PRO A 214 -2.20 16.51 -7.48
C PRO A 214 -1.99 16.64 -5.97
N THR A 215 -3.05 16.80 -5.17
CA THR A 215 -2.99 17.00 -3.72
C THR A 215 -4.06 16.23 -2.94
N ASP A 216 -4.92 15.48 -3.62
CA ASP A 216 -6.00 14.70 -3.00
C ASP A 216 -5.59 13.26 -2.68
N GLY A 217 -4.32 12.92 -2.96
CA GLY A 217 -3.78 11.58 -2.88
C GLY A 217 -4.04 10.74 -4.12
N LEU A 218 -5.06 10.99 -4.93
CA LEU A 218 -5.64 10.04 -5.89
C LEU A 218 -5.09 10.23 -7.33
N LEU A 219 -5.30 9.23 -8.18
CA LEU A 219 -5.10 9.34 -9.63
C LEU A 219 -6.44 9.41 -10.35
N THR A 220 -6.51 10.19 -11.43
CA THR A 220 -7.68 10.26 -12.32
C THR A 220 -7.43 9.46 -13.59
N PHE A 221 -8.29 8.47 -13.85
CA PHE A 221 -8.25 7.63 -15.04
C PHE A 221 -9.29 8.10 -16.05
N VAL A 222 -8.86 8.41 -17.27
CA VAL A 222 -9.76 8.74 -18.40
C VAL A 222 -9.62 7.69 -19.49
N VAL A 223 -10.68 6.94 -19.69
CA VAL A 223 -10.78 5.87 -20.68
C VAL A 223 -11.65 6.34 -21.84
N GLY A 224 -11.05 6.47 -23.02
CA GLY A 224 -11.74 6.92 -24.23
C GLY A 224 -11.79 5.85 -25.30
N TYR A 225 -12.97 5.57 -25.84
CA TYR A 225 -13.13 4.68 -27.00
C TYR A 225 -14.00 5.28 -28.09
N ALA A 226 -13.46 5.36 -29.30
CA ALA A 226 -14.17 5.80 -30.49
C ALA A 226 -13.84 4.89 -31.69
N SER A 227 -14.83 4.15 -32.17
CA SER A 227 -14.64 3.18 -33.27
C SER A 227 -14.33 3.80 -34.64
N THR A 228 -14.50 5.12 -34.82
CA THR A 228 -14.27 5.81 -36.10
C THR A 228 -13.42 7.06 -35.95
N ARG A 229 -12.61 7.35 -36.97
CA ARG A 229 -11.81 8.58 -37.06
C ARG A 229 -12.65 9.85 -36.95
N ARG A 230 -13.84 9.86 -37.57
CA ARG A 230 -14.77 11.00 -37.47
C ARG A 230 -15.20 11.27 -36.03
N ARG A 231 -15.46 10.20 -35.25
CA ARG A 231 -15.80 10.33 -33.83
C ARG A 231 -14.61 10.84 -33.01
N MET A 232 -13.42 10.30 -33.23
CA MET A 232 -12.17 10.78 -32.58
C MET A 232 -11.91 12.26 -32.87
N LEU A 233 -11.99 12.68 -34.15
CA LEU A 233 -11.83 14.09 -34.54
C LEU A 233 -12.89 15.00 -33.90
N GLY A 234 -14.12 14.50 -33.73
CA GLY A 234 -15.19 15.23 -33.05
C GLY A 234 -14.99 15.41 -31.54
N LEU A 235 -14.18 14.54 -30.90
CA LEU A 235 -13.83 14.65 -29.48
C LEU A 235 -12.69 15.64 -29.22
N LEU A 236 -11.80 15.87 -30.20
CA LEU A 236 -10.63 16.74 -30.02
C LEU A 236 -10.96 18.15 -29.49
N PRO A 237 -11.97 18.89 -30.01
CA PRO A 237 -12.35 20.19 -29.45
C PRO A 237 -12.97 20.12 -28.05
N LYS A 238 -13.48 18.95 -27.63
CA LYS A 238 -14.01 18.73 -26.28
C LYS A 238 -12.86 18.47 -25.29
N VAL A 239 -11.82 17.74 -25.71
CA VAL A 239 -10.60 17.51 -24.91
C VAL A 239 -9.89 18.84 -24.62
N VAL A 240 -9.74 19.71 -25.63
CA VAL A 240 -9.15 21.05 -25.43
C VAL A 240 -9.97 21.91 -24.45
N ARG A 241 -11.27 21.64 -24.29
CA ARG A 241 -12.14 22.36 -23.34
C ARG A 241 -12.36 21.62 -22.01
N GLY A 242 -11.83 20.40 -21.86
CA GLY A 242 -12.11 19.53 -20.71
C GLY A 242 -13.53 18.96 -20.64
N THR A 243 -14.40 19.16 -21.64
CA THR A 243 -15.81 18.72 -21.59
C THR A 243 -16.07 17.34 -22.19
N HIS A 244 -15.02 16.67 -22.68
CA HIS A 244 -15.11 15.34 -23.26
C HIS A 244 -15.53 14.27 -22.24
N ILE A 245 -15.31 14.49 -20.94
CA ILE A 245 -15.73 13.61 -19.84
C ILE A 245 -17.25 13.43 -19.73
N HIS A 246 -18.03 14.33 -20.34
CA HIS A 246 -19.49 14.22 -20.42
C HIS A 246 -19.96 13.53 -21.70
N ASP A 247 -19.04 13.07 -22.55
CA ASP A 247 -19.36 12.35 -23.77
C ASP A 247 -19.47 10.84 -23.48
N PRO A 248 -20.51 10.14 -23.97
CA PRO A 248 -20.68 8.70 -23.73
C PRO A 248 -19.53 7.80 -24.21
N ALA A 249 -18.66 8.31 -25.09
CA ALA A 249 -17.46 7.63 -25.56
C ALA A 249 -16.28 7.71 -24.59
N VAL A 250 -16.42 8.43 -23.48
CA VAL A 250 -15.39 8.70 -22.48
C VAL A 250 -15.94 8.36 -21.11
N GLN A 251 -15.14 7.65 -20.33
CA GLN A 251 -15.41 7.35 -18.94
C GLN A 251 -14.28 7.92 -18.10
N GLN A 252 -14.61 8.50 -16.95
CA GLN A 252 -13.64 9.01 -15.99
C GLN A 252 -13.86 8.29 -14.65
N TYR A 253 -12.75 7.89 -14.03
CA TYR A 253 -12.67 7.26 -12.72
C TYR A 253 -11.62 7.97 -11.87
N VAL A 254 -11.74 7.90 -10.55
CA VAL A 254 -10.79 8.47 -9.60
C VAL A 254 -10.49 7.41 -8.54
N GLY A 255 -9.21 7.12 -8.27
CA GLY A 255 -8.78 6.09 -7.33
C GLY A 255 -7.28 5.82 -7.41
N TYR A 256 -6.81 4.77 -6.73
CA TYR A 256 -5.47 4.21 -6.91
C TYR A 256 -5.52 2.92 -7.74
N TYR A 257 -4.41 2.61 -8.41
CA TYR A 257 -4.18 1.26 -8.91
C TYR A 257 -3.65 0.41 -7.75
N ARG A 258 -4.52 -0.39 -7.11
CA ARG A 258 -4.06 -1.46 -6.21
C ARG A 258 -3.50 -2.60 -7.07
N SER A 259 -2.29 -3.03 -6.72
CA SER A 259 -1.63 -4.16 -7.37
C SER A 259 -2.53 -5.39 -7.40
N MET A 260 -2.68 -6.04 -8.57
CA MET A 260 -3.35 -7.34 -8.72
C MET A 260 -2.60 -8.50 -8.04
N THR A 261 -1.51 -8.22 -7.34
CA THR A 261 -0.80 -9.22 -6.53
C THR A 261 -1.69 -9.64 -5.37
N LYS A 262 -2.13 -10.88 -5.43
CA LYS A 262 -2.79 -11.55 -4.31
C LYS A 262 -1.72 -11.95 -3.32
N THR A 263 -1.66 -11.29 -2.17
CA THR A 263 -0.79 -11.69 -1.07
C THR A 263 -1.64 -12.43 -0.05
N LEU A 264 -1.19 -13.62 0.37
CA LEU A 264 -1.87 -14.42 1.38
C LEU A 264 -0.95 -14.64 2.57
N ILE A 265 -1.39 -14.18 3.73
CA ILE A 265 -0.86 -14.52 5.03
C ILE A 265 -1.72 -15.69 5.54
N ILE A 266 -1.08 -16.75 6.01
CA ILE A 266 -1.78 -17.87 6.65
C ILE A 266 -1.27 -17.94 8.06
N ASN A 267 -2.08 -17.43 8.99
CA ASN A 267 -1.74 -17.37 10.40
C ASN A 267 -2.29 -18.58 11.14
N ALA A 268 -1.40 -19.30 11.81
CA ALA A 268 -1.78 -20.34 12.74
C ALA A 268 -1.86 -19.77 14.16
N ASP A 269 -3.05 -19.76 14.75
CA ASP A 269 -3.27 -19.26 16.11
C ASP A 269 -2.83 -20.31 17.16
N ASP A 270 -2.66 -19.88 18.41
CA ASP A 270 -2.36 -20.73 19.59
C ASP A 270 -0.94 -21.33 19.68
N TYR A 271 0.09 -20.70 19.10
CA TYR A 271 1.47 -21.18 19.31
C TYR A 271 1.85 -21.15 20.79
N GLY A 272 2.51 -22.20 21.28
CA GLY A 272 2.84 -22.33 22.71
C GLY A 272 1.70 -22.84 23.59
N ARG A 273 0.50 -23.11 23.03
CA ARG A 273 -0.62 -23.69 23.79
C ARG A 273 -0.32 -25.07 24.33
N SER A 274 0.32 -25.90 23.52
CA SER A 274 0.86 -27.20 23.95
C SER A 274 2.06 -27.56 23.06
N PRO A 275 2.89 -28.53 23.48
CA PRO A 275 3.98 -29.02 22.64
C PRO A 275 3.51 -29.55 21.28
N GLY A 276 2.39 -30.26 21.25
CA GLY A 276 1.77 -30.83 20.05
C GLY A 276 1.20 -29.76 19.11
N VAL A 277 0.55 -28.72 19.66
CA VAL A 277 0.10 -27.58 18.84
C VAL A 277 1.30 -26.87 18.21
N SER A 278 2.32 -26.56 19.01
CA SER A 278 3.53 -25.88 18.53
C SER A 278 4.27 -26.70 17.47
N ALA A 279 4.38 -28.01 17.67
CA ALA A 279 4.97 -28.94 16.69
C ALA A 279 4.17 -28.99 15.38
N GLY A 280 2.83 -29.07 15.45
CA GLY A 280 1.97 -29.06 14.27
C GLY A 280 2.05 -27.74 13.49
N ILE A 281 2.12 -26.61 14.17
CA ILE A 281 2.30 -25.31 13.51
C ILE A 281 3.64 -25.24 12.78
N ARG A 282 4.73 -25.68 13.42
CA ARG A 282 6.05 -25.75 12.75
C ARG A 282 6.01 -26.68 11.54
N GLU A 283 5.35 -27.83 11.64
CA GLU A 283 5.15 -28.75 10.52
C GLU A 283 4.36 -28.11 9.38
N ALA A 284 3.26 -27.42 9.69
CA ALA A 284 2.44 -26.71 8.70
C ALA A 284 3.19 -25.56 8.00
N HIS A 285 4.19 -24.96 8.67
CA HIS A 285 5.08 -23.98 8.05
C HIS A 285 6.16 -24.63 7.18
N LEU A 286 6.86 -25.64 7.72
CA LEU A 286 7.99 -26.28 7.05
C LEU A 286 7.58 -27.13 5.84
N SER A 287 6.40 -27.74 5.90
CA SER A 287 5.90 -28.69 4.89
C SER A 287 4.58 -28.27 4.26
N GLY A 288 4.08 -27.08 4.57
CA GLY A 288 2.78 -26.59 4.14
C GLY A 288 2.79 -25.12 3.77
N VAL A 289 1.65 -24.47 3.95
CA VAL A 289 1.41 -23.09 3.48
C VAL A 289 1.39 -22.04 4.60
N VAL A 290 1.52 -22.44 5.88
CA VAL A 290 1.48 -21.49 7.01
C VAL A 290 2.66 -20.52 6.90
N THR A 291 2.40 -19.22 7.03
CA THR A 291 3.43 -18.18 6.91
C THR A 291 3.71 -17.47 8.22
N THR A 292 2.72 -17.39 9.11
CA THR A 292 2.84 -16.72 10.41
C THR A 292 2.16 -17.53 11.50
N THR A 293 2.49 -17.21 12.75
CA THR A 293 1.79 -17.75 13.91
C THR A 293 1.81 -16.74 15.06
N THR A 294 0.82 -16.84 15.96
CA THR A 294 0.67 -15.96 17.11
C THR A 294 0.77 -16.73 18.42
N VAL A 295 1.58 -16.20 19.35
CA VAL A 295 2.01 -16.92 20.55
C VAL A 295 1.15 -16.60 21.76
N MET A 296 0.69 -17.64 22.45
CA MET A 296 0.02 -17.58 23.76
C MET A 296 1.06 -17.47 24.88
N THR A 297 1.72 -16.31 24.96
CA THR A 297 2.94 -16.09 25.77
C THR A 297 2.77 -16.40 27.25
N ASN A 298 1.55 -16.27 27.76
CA ASN A 298 1.21 -16.52 29.15
C ASN A 298 1.11 -18.01 29.53
N LEU A 299 1.09 -18.91 28.53
CA LEU A 299 0.95 -20.35 28.77
C LEU A 299 2.29 -21.02 29.10
N PRO A 300 2.29 -22.05 29.98
CA PRO A 300 3.50 -22.75 30.36
C PRO A 300 4.26 -23.32 29.15
N GLY A 301 5.54 -22.96 29.01
CA GLY A 301 6.40 -23.42 27.94
C GLY A 301 6.32 -22.61 26.64
N ALA A 302 5.39 -21.66 26.50
CA ALA A 302 5.24 -20.87 25.28
C ALA A 302 6.52 -20.10 24.91
N ILE A 303 7.20 -19.49 25.90
CA ILE A 303 8.46 -18.78 25.73
C ILE A 303 9.59 -19.69 25.22
N GLU A 304 9.64 -20.96 25.68
CA GLU A 304 10.62 -21.93 25.19
C GLU A 304 10.32 -22.33 23.75
N GLU A 305 9.05 -22.51 23.40
CA GLU A 305 8.63 -22.82 22.03
C GLU A 305 8.95 -21.66 21.06
N VAL A 306 8.87 -20.39 21.48
CA VAL A 306 9.32 -19.25 20.66
C VAL A 306 10.80 -19.40 20.29
N GLY A 307 11.64 -19.80 21.24
CA GLY A 307 13.05 -20.10 20.97
C GLY A 307 13.21 -21.20 19.92
N ARG A 308 12.44 -22.29 20.04
CA ARG A 308 12.44 -23.38 19.04
C ARG A 308 11.97 -22.93 17.67
N ALA A 309 10.92 -22.10 17.59
CA ALA A 309 10.44 -21.54 16.32
C ALA A 309 11.54 -20.74 15.61
N ARG A 310 12.29 -19.92 16.34
CA ARG A 310 13.39 -19.12 15.78
C ARG A 310 14.51 -19.99 15.22
N ASP A 311 14.83 -21.07 15.92
CA ASP A 311 15.92 -21.98 15.54
C ASP A 311 15.52 -22.91 14.39
N GLU A 312 14.29 -23.45 14.41
CA GLU A 312 13.81 -24.46 13.47
C GLU A 312 13.08 -23.86 12.25
N CYS A 313 12.52 -22.65 12.36
CA CYS A 313 11.64 -22.03 11.37
C CYS A 313 11.96 -20.53 11.18
N PRO A 314 13.16 -20.15 10.70
CA PRO A 314 13.60 -18.76 10.66
C PRO A 314 12.77 -17.84 9.74
N THR A 315 11.97 -18.41 8.84
CA THR A 315 11.07 -17.68 7.93
C THR A 315 9.63 -17.57 8.42
N LEU A 316 9.31 -18.17 9.57
CA LEU A 316 7.98 -18.08 10.18
C LEU A 316 7.84 -16.72 10.86
N GLY A 317 6.84 -15.93 10.45
CA GLY A 317 6.51 -14.69 11.16
C GLY A 317 5.92 -15.00 12.53
N LEU A 318 6.40 -14.33 13.58
CA LEU A 318 6.00 -14.58 14.96
C LEU A 318 5.27 -13.35 15.52
N GLY A 319 4.00 -13.50 15.83
CA GLY A 319 3.17 -12.51 16.51
C GLY A 319 2.79 -12.93 17.93
N VAL A 320 1.99 -12.10 18.59
CA VAL A 320 1.46 -12.38 19.94
C VAL A 320 -0.06 -12.55 19.87
N HIS A 321 -0.54 -13.68 20.40
CA HIS A 321 -1.96 -14.00 20.52
C HIS A 321 -2.48 -13.45 21.84
N LEU A 322 -2.86 -12.17 21.84
CA LEU A 322 -3.25 -11.46 23.05
C LEU A 322 -4.44 -12.15 23.71
N ASN A 323 -4.31 -12.46 24.99
CA ASN A 323 -5.23 -13.36 25.66
C ASN A 323 -5.64 -12.83 27.04
N LEU A 324 -6.95 -12.86 27.32
CA LEU A 324 -7.52 -12.53 28.63
C LEU A 324 -8.44 -13.64 29.16
N SER A 325 -8.46 -14.81 28.53
CA SER A 325 -9.50 -15.82 28.79
C SER A 325 -9.02 -17.22 29.14
N THR A 326 -7.71 -17.43 29.18
CA THR A 326 -7.15 -18.73 29.55
C THR A 326 -5.74 -18.63 30.13
N GLY A 327 -5.39 -19.47 31.09
CA GLY A 327 -4.05 -19.42 31.70
C GLY A 327 -3.90 -18.41 32.84
N PRO A 328 -2.69 -18.29 33.40
CA PRO A 328 -2.33 -17.22 34.34
C PRO A 328 -2.00 -15.92 33.59
N PRO A 329 -1.96 -14.76 34.27
CA PRO A 329 -1.48 -13.50 33.66
C PRO A 329 0.05 -13.48 33.49
N CYS A 330 0.54 -12.67 32.56
CA CYS A 330 1.94 -12.29 32.46
C CYS A 330 2.30 -11.14 33.43
N ALA A 331 1.38 -10.21 33.66
CA ALA A 331 1.54 -9.15 34.65
C ALA A 331 1.42 -9.69 36.08
N PRO A 332 1.95 -8.97 37.10
CA PRO A 332 1.73 -9.33 38.50
C PRO A 332 0.23 -9.47 38.80
N ALA A 333 -0.18 -10.61 39.36
CA ALA A 333 -1.60 -10.94 39.56
C ALA A 333 -2.32 -9.94 40.48
N GLU A 334 -1.61 -9.32 41.41
CA GLU A 334 -2.11 -8.25 42.28
C GLU A 334 -2.44 -6.95 41.54
N GLU A 335 -1.86 -6.73 40.36
CA GLU A 335 -2.06 -5.52 39.54
C GLU A 335 -3.16 -5.70 38.48
N VAL A 336 -3.57 -6.94 38.21
CA VAL A 336 -4.56 -7.27 37.16
C VAL A 336 -5.77 -8.06 37.68
N GLN A 337 -6.11 -7.91 38.97
CA GLN A 337 -7.20 -8.62 39.67
C GLN A 337 -8.57 -8.58 38.97
N SER A 338 -8.85 -7.51 38.21
CA SER A 338 -10.12 -7.37 37.47
C SER A 338 -10.29 -8.46 36.40
N LEU A 339 -9.18 -8.99 35.89
CA LEU A 339 -9.11 -9.98 34.80
C LEU A 339 -9.13 -11.43 35.31
N LEU A 340 -9.02 -11.63 36.63
CA LEU A 340 -8.71 -12.93 37.22
C LEU A 340 -9.86 -13.50 38.06
N ASP A 341 -9.90 -14.83 38.16
CA ASP A 341 -10.72 -15.58 39.09
C ASP A 341 -10.07 -15.68 40.49
N SER A 342 -10.74 -16.38 41.41
CA SER A 342 -10.24 -16.57 42.79
C SER A 342 -8.94 -17.40 42.91
N LYS A 343 -8.42 -17.94 41.80
CA LYS A 343 -7.23 -18.78 41.73
C LYS A 343 -6.11 -18.10 40.92
N ASP A 344 -6.22 -16.79 40.69
CA ASP A 344 -5.29 -15.99 39.89
C ASP A 344 -5.15 -16.49 38.45
N ARG A 345 -6.26 -16.98 37.87
CA ARG A 345 -6.35 -17.41 36.47
C ARG A 345 -7.29 -16.48 35.73
N PHE A 346 -7.07 -16.27 34.44
CA PHE A 346 -7.99 -15.48 33.62
C PHE A 346 -9.43 -16.02 33.68
N LEU A 347 -10.37 -15.08 33.73
CA LEU A 347 -11.81 -15.37 33.61
C LEU A 347 -12.11 -16.01 32.25
N ASP A 348 -13.05 -16.94 32.17
CA ASP A 348 -13.48 -17.43 30.86
C ASP A 348 -14.22 -16.32 30.07
N ARG A 349 -14.27 -16.50 28.74
CA ARG A 349 -14.89 -15.56 27.80
C ARG A 349 -16.34 -15.25 28.17
N ASP A 350 -17.12 -16.26 28.54
CA ASP A 350 -18.55 -16.07 28.84
C ASP A 350 -18.75 -15.23 30.11
N THR A 351 -17.86 -15.39 31.09
CA THR A 351 -17.81 -14.57 32.30
C THR A 351 -17.46 -13.12 32.00
N ILE A 352 -16.50 -12.87 31.11
CA ILE A 352 -16.14 -11.52 30.65
C ILE A 352 -17.32 -10.86 29.92
N LEU A 353 -17.99 -11.61 29.04
CA LEU A 353 -19.17 -11.14 28.32
C LEU A 353 -20.36 -10.83 29.22
N ALA A 354 -20.55 -11.61 30.28
CA ALA A 354 -21.65 -11.44 31.23
C ALA A 354 -21.45 -10.25 32.18
N ALA A 355 -20.21 -9.80 32.39
CA ALA A 355 -19.86 -8.72 33.29
C ALA A 355 -18.75 -7.82 32.69
N PRO A 356 -19.01 -7.11 31.58
CA PRO A 356 -18.00 -6.31 30.90
C PRO A 356 -17.44 -5.18 31.79
N ASP A 357 -18.29 -4.58 32.64
CA ASP A 357 -17.88 -3.51 33.59
C ASP A 357 -16.89 -3.99 34.66
N ARG A 358 -16.72 -5.30 34.81
CA ARG A 358 -15.71 -5.87 35.71
C ARG A 358 -14.30 -5.66 35.16
N VAL A 359 -14.13 -5.66 33.84
CA VAL A 359 -12.82 -5.66 33.19
C VAL A 359 -12.32 -4.21 33.12
N GLU A 360 -11.27 -3.91 33.90
CA GLU A 360 -10.68 -2.57 33.91
C GLU A 360 -9.68 -2.42 32.77
N THR A 361 -9.90 -1.43 31.90
CA THR A 361 -9.09 -1.17 30.70
C THR A 361 -7.62 -0.92 30.99
N VAL A 362 -7.30 -0.24 32.09
CA VAL A 362 -5.91 -0.02 32.55
C VAL A 362 -5.21 -1.35 32.83
N GLN A 363 -5.91 -2.29 33.47
CA GLN A 363 -5.35 -3.61 33.77
C GLN A 363 -5.21 -4.46 32.50
N VAL A 364 -6.13 -4.31 31.55
CA VAL A 364 -6.00 -4.94 30.21
C VAL A 364 -4.76 -4.45 29.49
N GLU A 365 -4.54 -3.13 29.43
CA GLU A 365 -3.35 -2.57 28.80
C GLU A 365 -2.07 -3.11 29.47
N MET A 366 -2.02 -3.12 30.80
CA MET A 366 -0.89 -3.66 31.57
C MET A 366 -0.61 -5.12 31.22
N GLU A 367 -1.65 -5.95 31.16
CA GLU A 367 -1.51 -7.36 30.83
C GLU A 367 -1.09 -7.60 29.38
N PHE A 368 -1.72 -6.93 28.42
CA PHE A 368 -1.34 -7.06 27.00
C PHE A 368 0.09 -6.60 26.76
N ARG A 369 0.50 -5.51 27.39
CA ARG A 369 1.88 -5.05 27.37
C ARG A 369 2.82 -6.10 27.96
N ALA A 370 2.48 -6.67 29.12
CA ALA A 370 3.29 -7.74 29.74
C ALA A 370 3.42 -8.98 28.84
N GLN A 371 2.37 -9.35 28.10
CA GLN A 371 2.42 -10.44 27.12
C GLN A 371 3.36 -10.14 25.94
N ILE A 372 3.32 -8.92 25.41
CA ILE A 372 4.21 -8.47 24.32
C ILE A 372 5.66 -8.42 24.81
N GLU A 373 5.92 -7.85 25.98
CA GLU A 373 7.26 -7.77 26.57
C GLU A 373 7.83 -9.16 26.90
N ALA A 374 7.00 -10.08 27.40
CA ALA A 374 7.41 -11.46 27.60
C ALA A 374 7.85 -12.12 26.28
N PHE A 375 7.12 -11.89 25.19
CA PHE A 375 7.53 -12.33 23.85
C PHE A 375 8.85 -11.69 23.40
N LEU A 376 8.99 -10.37 23.51
CA LEU A 376 10.19 -9.64 23.09
C LEU A 376 11.43 -10.06 23.88
N SER A 377 11.26 -10.47 25.15
CA SER A 377 12.36 -10.98 25.98
C SER A 377 13.06 -12.22 25.39
N THR A 378 12.40 -12.94 24.48
CA THR A 378 12.98 -14.09 23.76
C THR A 378 13.99 -13.68 22.68
N GLY A 379 14.04 -12.39 22.32
CA GLY A 379 14.78 -11.87 21.17
C GLY A 379 14.12 -12.14 19.82
N ALA A 380 12.85 -12.59 19.80
CA ALA A 380 12.04 -12.66 18.59
C ALA A 380 11.65 -11.25 18.11
N SER A 381 11.52 -11.09 16.79
CA SER A 381 10.96 -9.88 16.19
C SER A 381 9.45 -10.01 16.13
N LEU A 382 8.72 -9.02 16.65
CA LEU A 382 7.27 -8.98 16.60
C LEU A 382 6.80 -8.72 15.16
N ASP A 383 5.99 -9.62 14.62
CA ASP A 383 5.43 -9.54 13.26
C ASP A 383 4.07 -8.83 13.28
N HIS A 384 3.16 -9.28 14.15
CA HIS A 384 1.82 -8.73 14.31
C HIS A 384 1.18 -9.12 15.64
N LEU A 385 0.03 -8.53 15.93
CA LEU A 385 -0.88 -8.93 17.00
C LEU A 385 -2.17 -9.51 16.42
N ASP A 386 -2.74 -10.45 17.16
CA ASP A 386 -4.14 -10.84 17.08
C ASP A 386 -4.65 -11.12 18.50
N SER A 387 -5.86 -11.68 18.66
CA SER A 387 -6.38 -11.95 20.00
C SER A 387 -7.15 -13.25 20.11
N HIS A 388 -6.90 -13.94 21.22
CA HIS A 388 -7.58 -15.16 21.58
C HIS A 388 -9.07 -14.88 21.81
N ASN A 389 -9.93 -15.71 21.22
CA ASN A 389 -11.38 -15.56 21.23
C ASN A 389 -11.89 -14.21 20.70
N HIS A 390 -11.07 -13.49 19.92
CA HIS A 390 -11.35 -12.16 19.40
C HIS A 390 -11.74 -11.15 20.49
N ILE A 391 -11.14 -11.25 21.68
CA ILE A 391 -11.56 -10.48 22.86
C ILE A 391 -11.39 -8.96 22.69
N VAL A 392 -10.49 -8.52 21.81
CA VAL A 392 -10.30 -7.10 21.50
C VAL A 392 -11.49 -6.50 20.74
N ALA A 393 -12.36 -7.33 20.16
CA ALA A 393 -13.54 -6.92 19.41
C ALA A 393 -14.78 -6.69 20.30
N LEU A 394 -14.68 -6.90 21.62
CA LEU A 394 -15.84 -6.86 22.50
C LEU A 394 -16.38 -5.44 22.72
N ASN A 395 -15.50 -4.42 22.72
CA ASN A 395 -15.87 -3.02 22.84
C ASN A 395 -14.77 -2.10 22.25
N LEU A 396 -15.08 -0.81 22.11
CA LEU A 396 -14.17 0.20 21.54
C LEU A 396 -12.91 0.43 22.38
N GLU A 397 -12.99 0.29 23.71
CA GLU A 397 -11.85 0.58 24.59
C GLU A 397 -10.76 -0.49 24.47
N LEU A 398 -11.16 -1.77 24.40
CA LEU A 398 -10.23 -2.87 24.16
C LEU A 398 -9.62 -2.81 22.75
N TRP A 399 -10.43 -2.39 21.77
CA TRP A 399 -9.96 -2.18 20.40
C TRP A 399 -8.94 -1.04 20.31
N GLU A 400 -9.17 0.06 21.03
CA GLU A 400 -8.22 1.17 21.05
C GLU A 400 -6.89 0.77 21.70
N ILE A 401 -6.92 0.03 22.82
CA ILE A 401 -5.71 -0.50 23.46
C ILE A 401 -4.93 -1.37 22.48
N TYR A 402 -5.63 -2.24 21.75
CA TYR A 402 -5.03 -3.15 20.77
C TYR A 402 -4.31 -2.39 19.63
N ILE A 403 -4.95 -1.38 19.03
CA ILE A 403 -4.33 -0.57 17.97
C ILE A 403 -3.19 0.29 18.52
N MET A 404 -3.38 0.92 19.68
CA MET A 404 -2.35 1.73 20.33
C MET A 404 -1.08 0.91 20.61
N LEU A 405 -1.22 -0.32 21.12
CA LEU A 405 -0.06 -1.19 21.34
C LEU A 405 0.62 -1.57 20.02
N ALA A 406 -0.15 -1.84 18.96
CA ALA A 406 0.46 -2.11 17.66
C ALA A 406 1.24 -0.92 17.09
N GLU A 407 0.72 0.31 17.26
CA GLU A 407 1.43 1.56 16.92
C GLU A 407 2.71 1.71 17.75
N GLU A 408 2.62 1.47 19.06
CA GLU A 408 3.75 1.59 19.98
C GLU A 408 4.88 0.60 19.67
N TYR A 409 4.54 -0.65 19.38
CA TYR A 409 5.51 -1.72 19.10
C TYR A 409 5.87 -1.86 17.61
N GLY A 410 5.24 -1.08 16.73
CA GLY A 410 5.54 -1.03 15.29
C GLY A 410 5.29 -2.35 14.57
N CYS A 411 4.16 -3.00 14.84
CA CYS A 411 3.78 -4.28 14.24
C CYS A 411 2.41 -4.22 13.56
N GLY A 412 2.09 -5.22 12.73
CA GLY A 412 0.77 -5.32 12.11
C GLY A 412 -0.33 -5.80 13.08
N VAL A 413 -1.59 -5.77 12.64
CA VAL A 413 -2.72 -6.32 13.39
C VAL A 413 -3.68 -7.09 12.51
N ARG A 414 -4.24 -8.18 13.05
CA ARG A 414 -5.44 -8.80 12.48
C ARG A 414 -6.66 -7.92 12.72
N PRO A 415 -7.49 -7.62 11.70
CA PRO A 415 -8.75 -6.92 11.90
C PRO A 415 -9.80 -7.86 12.53
N SER A 416 -10.71 -7.32 13.34
CA SER A 416 -11.67 -8.16 14.07
C SER A 416 -12.77 -8.78 13.22
N PHE A 417 -13.11 -8.23 12.06
CA PHE A 417 -14.29 -8.68 11.33
C PHE A 417 -13.92 -9.50 10.10
N PRO A 418 -14.27 -10.79 10.05
CA PRO A 418 -13.98 -11.59 8.87
C PRO A 418 -14.87 -11.18 7.71
N SER A 419 -14.28 -11.05 6.52
CA SER A 419 -14.98 -10.67 5.30
C SER A 419 -15.69 -11.86 4.63
N ASP A 420 -15.33 -13.09 4.99
CA ASP A 420 -15.80 -14.32 4.36
C ASP A 420 -16.86 -15.11 5.15
N VAL A 421 -17.28 -14.56 6.30
CA VAL A 421 -18.36 -15.09 7.15
C VAL A 421 -19.60 -14.21 7.01
N PRO A 422 -20.75 -14.75 6.56
CA PRO A 422 -22.00 -14.00 6.50
C PRO A 422 -22.37 -13.36 7.84
N GLY A 423 -22.87 -12.12 7.81
CA GLY A 423 -23.19 -11.34 9.01
C GLY A 423 -24.15 -12.03 9.99
N GLU A 424 -25.09 -12.85 9.49
CA GLU A 424 -26.00 -13.64 10.32
C GLU A 424 -25.28 -14.72 11.15
N LEU A 425 -24.15 -15.23 10.64
CA LEU A 425 -23.33 -16.24 11.32
C LEU A 425 -22.29 -15.60 12.26
N LEU A 426 -22.00 -14.30 12.12
CA LEU A 426 -21.11 -13.59 13.04
C LEU A 426 -21.64 -13.60 14.47
N ILE A 427 -22.96 -13.69 14.69
CA ILE A 427 -23.56 -13.74 16.04
C ILE A 427 -23.12 -14.99 16.82
N ALA A 428 -22.71 -16.06 16.14
CA ALA A 428 -22.17 -17.26 16.78
C ALA A 428 -20.71 -17.08 17.24
N ILE A 429 -19.99 -16.13 16.65
CA ILE A 429 -18.56 -15.86 16.88
C ILE A 429 -18.38 -14.62 17.77
N TYR A 430 -19.25 -13.63 17.64
CA TYR A 430 -19.22 -12.34 18.29
C TYR A 430 -20.48 -12.11 19.12
N PRO A 431 -20.37 -11.55 20.35
CA PRO A 431 -21.57 -11.15 21.08
C PRO A 431 -22.32 -10.04 20.32
N PRO A 432 -23.64 -9.87 20.54
CA PRO A 432 -24.43 -8.82 19.90
C PRO A 432 -23.83 -7.39 20.03
N ASN A 433 -23.13 -7.12 21.13
CA ASN A 433 -22.49 -5.83 21.38
C ASN A 433 -21.27 -5.58 20.47
N ALA A 434 -20.55 -6.62 20.05
CA ALA A 434 -19.43 -6.51 19.13
C ALA A 434 -19.87 -6.10 17.71
N LEU A 435 -21.07 -6.49 17.28
CA LEU A 435 -21.67 -5.99 16.03
C LEU A 435 -22.02 -4.49 16.11
N THR A 436 -22.39 -4.02 17.31
CA THR A 436 -22.60 -2.59 17.55
C THR A 436 -21.28 -1.82 17.47
N PHE A 437 -20.20 -2.38 18.05
CA PHE A 437 -18.83 -1.88 17.91
C PHE A 437 -18.40 -1.73 16.44
N ALA A 438 -18.69 -2.73 15.59
CA ALA A 438 -18.41 -2.65 14.13
C ALA A 438 -19.04 -1.40 13.49
N SER A 439 -20.29 -1.10 13.87
CA SER A 439 -21.05 0.05 13.34
C SER A 439 -20.63 1.41 13.92
N GLN A 440 -19.76 1.43 14.93
CA GLN A 440 -19.32 2.64 15.64
C GLN A 440 -17.95 3.18 15.17
N GLY A 441 -17.46 2.73 14.01
CA GLY A 441 -16.23 3.27 13.42
C GLY A 441 -14.95 2.56 13.88
N ALA A 442 -15.03 1.32 14.37
CA ALA A 442 -13.87 0.49 14.69
C ALA A 442 -12.84 0.42 13.56
N MET A 443 -13.33 0.22 12.33
CA MET A 443 -12.50 0.22 11.13
C MET A 443 -12.01 1.62 10.76
N ASP A 444 -12.74 2.68 11.09
CA ASP A 444 -12.29 4.05 10.84
C ASP A 444 -11.05 4.38 11.68
N ARG A 445 -10.95 3.87 12.92
CA ARG A 445 -9.75 3.97 13.75
C ARG A 445 -8.54 3.25 13.14
N LEU A 446 -8.77 2.07 12.58
CA LEU A 446 -7.71 1.29 11.93
C LEU A 446 -7.27 1.94 10.60
N ASN A 447 -8.23 2.39 9.77
CA ASN A 447 -7.99 3.10 8.51
C ASN A 447 -7.25 4.43 8.70
N SER A 448 -7.34 5.05 9.88
CA SER A 448 -6.64 6.30 10.21
C SER A 448 -5.32 6.09 10.97
N SER A 449 -4.98 4.85 11.30
CA SER A 449 -3.71 4.48 11.92
C SER A 449 -2.60 4.28 10.89
N GLU A 450 -1.35 4.29 11.32
CA GLU A 450 -0.20 3.86 10.50
C GLU A 450 0.03 2.32 10.58
N VAL A 451 -0.83 1.60 11.30
CA VAL A 451 -0.72 0.15 11.50
C VAL A 451 -1.07 -0.58 10.22
N CYS A 452 -0.25 -1.57 9.86
CA CYS A 452 -0.53 -2.45 8.74
C CYS A 452 -1.53 -3.55 9.13
N TYR A 453 -2.56 -3.78 8.31
CA TYR A 453 -3.56 -4.82 8.51
C TYR A 453 -4.07 -5.38 7.16
N PRO A 454 -4.42 -6.67 7.07
CA PRO A 454 -4.98 -7.28 5.87
C PRO A 454 -6.23 -6.55 5.36
N ASP A 455 -6.34 -6.44 4.04
CA ASP A 455 -7.56 -5.98 3.35
C ASP A 455 -8.74 -6.93 3.61
N HIS A 456 -8.44 -8.24 3.71
CA HIS A 456 -9.42 -9.31 3.86
C HIS A 456 -9.01 -10.25 5.00
N PHE A 457 -9.89 -10.43 5.98
CA PHE A 457 -9.71 -11.43 7.02
C PHE A 457 -10.64 -12.63 6.79
N LEU A 458 -10.05 -13.81 6.63
CA LEU A 458 -10.75 -15.04 6.27
C LEU A 458 -10.80 -15.99 7.47
N ALA A 459 -11.97 -16.11 8.09
CA ALA A 459 -12.21 -16.95 9.27
C ALA A 459 -13.07 -18.18 8.97
N SER A 460 -13.52 -18.39 7.73
CA SER A 460 -14.38 -19.52 7.39
C SER A 460 -13.68 -20.88 7.38
N PHE A 461 -12.34 -20.93 7.41
CA PHE A 461 -11.55 -22.15 7.60
C PHE A 461 -11.48 -22.52 9.09
N PHE A 462 -12.64 -22.83 9.68
CA PHE A 462 -12.76 -23.17 11.10
C PHE A 462 -13.95 -24.10 11.33
N GLY A 463 -13.85 -24.98 12.33
CA GLY A 463 -14.92 -25.92 12.69
C GLY A 463 -15.38 -26.74 11.48
N PRO A 464 -16.70 -26.82 11.19
CA PRO A 464 -17.20 -27.52 10.01
C PRO A 464 -16.68 -26.99 8.67
N GLY A 465 -16.14 -25.76 8.63
CA GLY A 465 -15.56 -25.14 7.45
C GLY A 465 -14.09 -25.51 7.21
N ALA A 466 -13.42 -26.15 8.17
CA ALA A 466 -12.02 -26.59 8.08
C ALA A 466 -11.87 -27.82 7.16
N THR A 467 -12.19 -27.66 5.87
CA THR A 467 -12.17 -28.72 4.87
C THR A 467 -11.23 -28.37 3.72
N LEU A 468 -10.66 -29.38 3.07
CA LEU A 468 -9.79 -29.20 1.91
C LEU A 468 -10.50 -28.43 0.79
N ASP A 469 -11.76 -28.76 0.50
CA ASP A 469 -12.54 -28.11 -0.55
C ASP A 469 -12.77 -26.62 -0.25
N ASN A 470 -13.07 -26.27 1.01
CA ASN A 470 -13.22 -24.87 1.40
C ASN A 470 -11.90 -24.11 1.25
N LEU A 471 -10.78 -24.65 1.75
CA LEU A 471 -9.48 -24.00 1.62
C LEU A 471 -9.08 -23.79 0.14
N LEU A 472 -9.25 -24.82 -0.69
CA LEU A 472 -9.00 -24.70 -2.13
C LEU A 472 -9.93 -23.68 -2.79
N TYR A 473 -11.19 -23.62 -2.39
CA TYR A 473 -12.13 -22.61 -2.88
C TYR A 473 -11.64 -21.19 -2.51
N ARG A 474 -11.22 -20.95 -1.27
CA ARG A 474 -10.70 -19.64 -0.83
C ARG A 474 -9.45 -19.24 -1.59
N ILE A 475 -8.48 -20.15 -1.74
CA ILE A 475 -7.26 -19.88 -2.50
C ILE A 475 -7.57 -19.53 -3.96
N ASN A 476 -8.41 -20.32 -4.64
CA ASN A 476 -8.73 -20.10 -6.05
C ASN A 476 -9.56 -18.82 -6.29
N ASN A 477 -10.30 -18.35 -5.28
CA ASN A 477 -11.15 -17.17 -5.37
C ASN A 477 -10.62 -15.99 -4.53
N LEU A 478 -9.34 -16.02 -4.15
CA LEU A 478 -8.74 -14.99 -3.31
C LEU A 478 -8.83 -13.63 -4.02
N GLU A 479 -9.29 -12.60 -3.29
CA GLU A 479 -9.39 -11.24 -3.80
C GLU A 479 -7.99 -10.60 -3.92
N PRO A 480 -7.78 -9.64 -4.84
CA PRO A 480 -6.56 -8.83 -4.87
C PRO A 480 -6.33 -8.08 -3.55
N GLY A 481 -5.06 -7.81 -3.24
CA GLY A 481 -4.65 -7.18 -1.97
C GLY A 481 -3.97 -8.17 -1.03
N VAL A 482 -3.92 -7.81 0.26
CA VAL A 482 -3.41 -8.67 1.33
C VAL A 482 -4.58 -9.34 2.04
N SER A 483 -4.65 -10.66 1.98
CA SER A 483 -5.60 -11.45 2.77
C SER A 483 -4.87 -12.17 3.89
N GLU A 484 -5.51 -12.30 5.05
CA GLU A 484 -5.11 -13.23 6.09
C GLU A 484 -6.13 -14.36 6.20
N LEU A 485 -5.67 -15.61 6.22
CA LEU A 485 -6.46 -16.78 6.58
C LEU A 485 -6.06 -17.28 7.97
N MET A 486 -7.04 -17.35 8.87
CA MET A 486 -6.87 -17.94 10.20
C MET A 486 -6.98 -19.46 10.15
N CYS A 487 -6.12 -20.15 10.90
CA CYS A 487 -6.17 -21.59 11.09
C CYS A 487 -5.64 -21.99 12.47
N HIS A 488 -5.84 -23.24 12.86
CA HIS A 488 -5.49 -23.83 14.15
C HIS A 488 -4.83 -25.22 14.02
N PRO A 489 -3.84 -25.43 13.13
CA PRO A 489 -3.17 -26.73 13.01
C PRO A 489 -2.50 -27.14 14.33
N GLY A 490 -2.39 -28.45 14.54
CA GLY A 490 -1.75 -28.98 15.75
C GLY A 490 -1.78 -30.50 15.79
N GLN A 491 -0.80 -31.10 16.46
CA GLN A 491 -0.81 -32.51 16.81
C GLN A 491 -1.52 -32.69 18.16
N VAL A 492 -2.36 -33.72 18.30
CA VAL A 492 -3.09 -33.92 19.55
C VAL A 492 -2.18 -34.54 20.61
N ASP A 493 -1.98 -33.81 21.70
CA ASP A 493 -1.32 -34.30 22.92
C ASP A 493 -2.27 -34.32 24.13
N ASP A 494 -1.80 -34.85 25.26
CA ASP A 494 -2.61 -34.98 26.47
C ASP A 494 -3.01 -33.62 27.06
N THR A 495 -2.14 -32.60 26.96
CA THR A 495 -2.43 -31.23 27.41
C THR A 495 -3.60 -30.64 26.64
N LEU A 496 -3.57 -30.72 25.31
CA LEU A 496 -4.62 -30.23 24.43
C LEU A 496 -5.97 -30.93 24.71
N ARG A 497 -5.95 -32.24 24.95
CA ARG A 497 -7.17 -33.02 25.29
C ARG A 497 -7.84 -32.53 26.57
N THR A 498 -7.07 -31.95 27.50
CA THR A 498 -7.59 -31.47 28.78
C THR A 498 -7.99 -29.99 28.78
N GLU A 499 -7.44 -29.18 27.87
CA GLU A 499 -7.50 -27.71 27.95
C GLU A 499 -8.20 -27.04 26.76
N SER A 500 -8.69 -27.81 25.78
CA SER A 500 -9.35 -27.26 24.58
C SER A 500 -10.61 -28.05 24.20
N GLY A 501 -11.62 -27.34 23.71
CA GLY A 501 -12.77 -27.94 23.01
C GLY A 501 -12.50 -28.25 21.53
N TYR A 502 -11.43 -27.69 20.96
CA TYR A 502 -11.00 -27.85 19.58
C TYR A 502 -9.73 -28.70 19.54
N VAL A 503 -9.88 -30.00 19.27
CA VAL A 503 -8.85 -31.01 19.53
C VAL A 503 -8.57 -31.83 18.28
N ARG A 504 -9.54 -32.61 17.81
CA ARG A 504 -9.34 -33.51 16.66
C ARG A 504 -9.23 -32.74 15.36
N GLU A 505 -9.96 -31.64 15.29
CA GLU A 505 -10.01 -30.74 14.15
C GLU A 505 -8.63 -30.16 13.82
N ARG A 506 -7.75 -30.00 14.81
CA ARG A 506 -6.38 -29.51 14.62
C ARG A 506 -5.51 -30.43 13.77
N GLU A 507 -5.66 -31.74 13.93
CA GLU A 507 -4.95 -32.75 13.12
C GLU A 507 -5.47 -32.77 11.68
N GLU A 508 -6.79 -32.56 11.51
CA GLU A 508 -7.40 -32.44 10.20
C GLU A 508 -6.92 -31.16 9.48
N GLU A 509 -6.91 -30.02 10.17
CA GLU A 509 -6.36 -28.77 9.64
C GLU A 509 -4.88 -28.90 9.26
N LEU A 510 -4.06 -29.51 10.13
CA LEU A 510 -2.65 -29.78 9.84
C LEU A 510 -2.49 -30.62 8.57
N SER A 511 -3.27 -31.71 8.45
CA SER A 511 -3.25 -32.55 7.25
C SER A 511 -3.68 -31.80 5.99
N ILE A 512 -4.60 -30.84 6.09
CA ILE A 512 -5.09 -30.03 4.96
C ILE A 512 -4.04 -28.99 4.56
N LEU A 513 -3.48 -28.25 5.53
CA LEU A 513 -2.51 -27.18 5.29
C LEU A 513 -1.17 -27.68 4.74
N THR A 514 -0.84 -28.95 4.99
CA THR A 514 0.33 -29.64 4.42
C THR A 514 0.01 -30.43 3.15
N HIS A 515 -1.26 -30.41 2.70
CA HIS A 515 -1.66 -31.19 1.54
C HIS A 515 -1.11 -30.59 0.24
N HIS A 516 -0.49 -31.43 -0.59
CA HIS A 516 0.17 -31.03 -1.85
C HIS A 516 -0.73 -30.23 -2.82
N SER A 517 -2.04 -30.47 -2.81
CA SER A 517 -2.97 -29.74 -3.67
C SER A 517 -3.13 -28.27 -3.27
N VAL A 518 -2.92 -27.93 -2.00
CA VAL A 518 -3.02 -26.56 -1.49
C VAL A 518 -1.83 -25.74 -1.97
N LEU A 519 -0.61 -26.26 -1.81
CA LEU A 519 0.62 -25.68 -2.36
C LEU A 519 0.48 -25.41 -3.87
N LYS A 520 0.02 -26.42 -4.60
CA LYS A 520 -0.23 -26.30 -6.04
C LYS A 520 -1.28 -25.24 -6.37
N ALA A 521 -2.34 -25.12 -5.58
CA ALA A 521 -3.38 -24.12 -5.79
C ALA A 521 -2.86 -22.69 -5.57
N VAL A 522 -2.00 -22.48 -4.57
CA VAL A 522 -1.31 -21.19 -4.32
C VAL A 522 -0.46 -20.80 -5.53
N GLU A 523 0.37 -21.73 -6.03
CA GLU A 523 1.22 -21.51 -7.20
C GLU A 523 0.38 -21.22 -8.46
N GLN A 524 -0.66 -22.03 -8.73
CA GLN A 524 -1.52 -21.89 -9.91
C GLN A 524 -2.36 -20.61 -9.89
N SER A 525 -2.71 -20.13 -8.69
CA SER A 525 -3.48 -18.90 -8.50
C SER A 525 -2.61 -17.64 -8.45
N ASN A 526 -1.30 -17.77 -8.68
CA ASN A 526 -0.31 -16.69 -8.64
C ASN A 526 -0.38 -15.87 -7.34
N ILE A 527 -0.51 -16.57 -6.21
CA ILE A 527 -0.60 -15.98 -4.88
C ILE A 527 0.80 -15.90 -4.27
N ARG A 528 1.16 -14.73 -3.73
CA ARG A 528 2.36 -14.53 -2.94
C ARG A 528 2.08 -14.86 -1.48
N LEU A 529 2.72 -15.91 -0.96
CA LEU A 529 2.73 -16.16 0.48
C LEU A 529 3.67 -15.17 1.18
N ALA A 530 3.20 -14.55 2.26
CA ALA A 530 3.96 -13.54 3.01
C ALA A 530 3.71 -13.64 4.53
N THR A 531 4.66 -13.12 5.31
CA THR A 531 4.42 -12.72 6.71
C THR A 531 3.73 -11.36 6.75
N TYR A 532 3.33 -10.86 7.93
CA TYR A 532 2.87 -9.47 8.02
C TYR A 532 3.97 -8.50 7.61
N ARG A 533 5.19 -8.67 8.11
CA ARG A 533 6.32 -7.81 7.73
C ARG A 533 6.58 -7.79 6.23
N ASP A 534 6.54 -8.95 5.57
CA ASP A 534 6.79 -9.07 4.13
C ASP A 534 5.64 -8.54 3.26
N ALA A 535 4.42 -8.52 3.80
CA ALA A 535 3.22 -8.09 3.09
C ALA A 535 3.27 -6.60 2.75
N TRP A 536 3.77 -5.77 3.68
CA TRP A 536 3.93 -4.32 3.49
C TRP A 536 5.38 -3.85 3.31
N ASN A 537 6.37 -4.72 3.47
CA ASN A 537 7.78 -4.44 3.13
C ASN A 537 8.37 -5.51 2.18
N PRO A 538 8.11 -5.43 0.87
CA PRO A 538 8.47 -6.48 -0.10
C PRO A 538 9.99 -6.63 -0.35
N GLN A 539 10.85 -5.74 0.18
CA GLN A 539 12.31 -5.84 0.01
C GLN A 539 12.98 -6.80 1.03
N ALA A 540 12.27 -7.26 2.06
CA ALA A 540 12.85 -7.99 3.19
C ALA A 540 13.28 -9.45 2.92
N ARG A 541 12.90 -10.06 1.79
CA ARG A 541 13.21 -11.48 1.48
C ARG A 541 14.47 -11.72 0.64
N ASN A 542 15.13 -10.67 0.14
CA ASN A 542 16.30 -10.82 -0.73
C ASN A 542 17.65 -10.56 -0.02
N SER A 543 17.68 -10.53 1.32
CA SER A 543 18.89 -10.38 2.12
C SER A 543 19.28 -11.63 2.88
#